data_AF-T1GN26-F1
#
_entry.id   AF-T1GN26-F1
#
_cell.length_a   1.000
_cell.length_b   1.000
_cell.length_c   1.000
_cell.angle_alpha   90.00
_cell.angle_beta   90.00
_cell.angle_gamma   90.00
#
_symmetry.space_group_name_H-M   'P 1'
#
loop_
_entity.id
_entity.type
_entity.pdbx_description
1 polymer ?
#
loop_
_entity_poly.entity_id
_entity_poly.type
_entity_poly.pdbx_seq_one_letter_code
_entity_poly.pdbx_strand_id
1 'polypeptide(L)'
;MEWGSVKKWIKHQPLDNIKEYFGAKIALYFAWLGFYTMMLIPASILGIIGVLYGWSTLSTDKISNGICDGNNTILMCPQCDKKCDFWWLNETCTSSKFNYIIDNNYTVFYALFMSIWAVLYLELWKRYSAKLIHRWGLTDFSSEVEHARPQYLERLKNAKCKRYNADANVLEPHPSFWRMKFPSYCLSYSIVLLFICIAIIAFCSLIVYRMAQRASRKIFSDESILLLPLTAGILDLIVITCLDYIYTNYLAIFLTNLEYRRTETEYQESLTIKNYLFQFFNYYSSLFYIAILKGKFVGYPKKYNRIFGFRQEECNPGGCLMELCIQLAIIMIGKQIVNEILELSLPYIRKTISRVKNTMGLARSAEEEKLLPCNQWMKIITCCLGQTIPSF
;
A
#
# COMPACT_ATOMS: atom_id res chain seq x y z
N MET A 1 -27.60 -17.76 6.16
CA MET A 1 -26.32 -17.18 5.71
C MET A 1 -25.22 -18.23 5.78
N GLU A 2 -24.77 -18.72 4.63
CA GLU A 2 -23.73 -19.75 4.53
C GLU A 2 -22.29 -19.19 4.52
N TRP A 3 -22.15 -17.88 4.46
CA TRP A 3 -20.90 -17.14 4.29
C TRP A 3 -20.87 -15.95 5.26
N GLY A 4 -19.68 -15.50 5.68
CA GLY A 4 -19.50 -14.42 6.66
C GLY A 4 -19.32 -14.84 8.13
N SER A 5 -19.17 -16.14 8.41
CA SER A 5 -18.78 -16.64 9.74
C SER A 5 -17.41 -17.31 9.67
N VAL A 6 -16.52 -17.01 10.63
CA VAL A 6 -15.17 -17.60 10.73
C VAL A 6 -15.22 -19.13 10.74
N LYS A 7 -16.28 -19.73 11.31
CA LYS A 7 -16.48 -21.18 11.37
C LYS A 7 -16.63 -21.85 10.01
N LYS A 8 -16.90 -21.11 8.93
CA LYS A 8 -17.17 -21.65 7.59
C LYS A 8 -16.06 -21.37 6.56
N TRP A 9 -14.85 -21.03 7.02
CA TRP A 9 -13.70 -20.69 6.17
C TRP A 9 -13.25 -21.75 5.14
N ILE A 10 -13.48 -23.04 5.41
CA ILE A 10 -13.10 -24.16 4.52
C ILE A 10 -14.10 -24.38 3.39
N LYS A 11 -15.34 -23.89 3.51
CA LYS A 11 -16.37 -24.12 2.49
C LYS A 11 -16.11 -23.28 1.23
N HIS A 12 -16.50 -23.81 0.07
CA HIS A 12 -16.49 -23.04 -1.17
C HIS A 12 -17.35 -21.77 -1.04
N GLN A 13 -16.87 -20.69 -1.65
CA GLN A 13 -17.54 -19.40 -1.63
C GLN A 13 -18.78 -19.41 -2.55
N PRO A 14 -19.98 -19.03 -2.07
CA PRO A 14 -21.19 -18.96 -2.90
C PRO A 14 -21.22 -17.66 -3.71
N LEU A 15 -20.46 -17.62 -4.81
CA LEU A 15 -20.28 -16.40 -5.62
C LEU A 15 -21.58 -15.87 -6.24
N ASP A 16 -22.49 -16.76 -6.65
CA ASP A 16 -23.75 -16.37 -7.28
C ASP A 16 -24.68 -15.66 -6.27
N ASN A 17 -24.78 -16.16 -5.04
CA ASN A 17 -25.57 -15.51 -3.99
C ASN A 17 -24.98 -14.14 -3.59
N ILE A 18 -23.65 -14.01 -3.58
CA ILE A 18 -22.96 -12.75 -3.31
C ILE A 18 -23.27 -11.75 -4.42
N LYS A 19 -23.27 -12.19 -5.69
CA LYS A 19 -23.63 -11.35 -6.84
C LYS A 19 -25.08 -10.87 -6.73
N GLU A 20 -26.01 -11.75 -6.41
CA GLU A 20 -27.44 -11.38 -6.29
C GLU A 20 -27.68 -10.37 -5.16
N TYR A 21 -26.96 -10.48 -4.05
CA TYR A 21 -27.15 -9.60 -2.89
C TYR A 21 -26.35 -8.28 -2.96
N PHE A 22 -25.07 -8.34 -3.36
CA PHE A 22 -24.15 -7.19 -3.34
C PHE A 22 -23.84 -6.62 -4.72
N GLY A 23 -24.20 -7.31 -5.79
CA GLY A 23 -23.91 -6.93 -7.17
C GLY A 23 -22.62 -7.54 -7.73
N ALA A 24 -22.48 -7.46 -9.05
CA ALA A 24 -21.39 -8.10 -9.80
C ALA A 24 -20.00 -7.59 -9.45
N LYS A 25 -19.85 -6.28 -9.17
CA LYS A 25 -18.55 -5.67 -8.83
C LYS A 25 -17.95 -6.28 -7.55
N ILE A 26 -18.77 -6.43 -6.51
CA ILE A 26 -18.35 -7.00 -5.23
C ILE A 26 -18.12 -8.51 -5.37
N ALA A 27 -18.99 -9.21 -6.10
CA ALA A 27 -18.82 -10.63 -6.36
C ALA A 27 -17.53 -10.95 -7.14
N LEU A 28 -17.16 -10.12 -8.13
CA LEU A 28 -15.92 -10.27 -8.89
C LEU A 28 -14.68 -10.09 -8.00
N TYR A 29 -14.72 -9.16 -7.05
CA TYR A 29 -13.65 -8.99 -6.06
C TYR A 29 -13.46 -10.24 -5.18
N PHE A 30 -14.55 -10.82 -4.65
CA PHE A 30 -14.44 -12.05 -3.86
C PHE A 30 -14.02 -13.24 -4.71
N ALA A 31 -14.49 -13.34 -5.95
CA ALA A 31 -14.05 -14.37 -6.89
C ALA A 31 -12.54 -14.27 -7.17
N TRP A 32 -12.02 -13.05 -7.34
CA TRP A 32 -10.60 -12.78 -7.48
C TRP A 32 -9.80 -13.20 -6.25
N LEU A 33 -10.25 -12.77 -5.07
CA LEU A 33 -9.59 -13.07 -3.82
C LEU A 33 -9.53 -14.59 -3.57
N GLY A 34 -10.64 -15.30 -3.77
CA GLY A 34 -10.70 -16.76 -3.62
C GLY A 34 -9.84 -17.51 -4.64
N PHE A 35 -9.78 -17.02 -5.89
CA PHE A 35 -8.90 -17.59 -6.90
C PHE A 35 -7.41 -17.37 -6.56
N TYR A 36 -7.06 -16.18 -6.10
CA TYR A 36 -5.71 -15.83 -5.68
C TYR A 36 -5.24 -16.68 -4.49
N THR A 37 -6.08 -16.86 -3.47
CA THR A 37 -5.74 -17.71 -2.32
C THR A 37 -5.54 -19.17 -2.71
N MET A 38 -6.37 -19.71 -3.60
CA MET A 38 -6.20 -21.07 -4.13
C MET A 38 -4.89 -21.23 -4.90
N MET A 39 -4.51 -20.24 -5.72
CA MET A 39 -3.24 -20.26 -6.45
C MET A 39 -2.01 -20.08 -5.56
N LEU A 40 -2.15 -19.44 -4.39
CA LEU A 40 -1.06 -19.30 -3.41
C LEU A 40 -0.70 -20.60 -2.69
N ILE A 41 -1.62 -21.57 -2.60
CA ILE A 41 -1.39 -22.87 -1.92
C ILE A 41 -0.15 -23.62 -2.47
N PRO A 42 -0.01 -23.88 -3.79
CA PRO A 42 1.19 -24.55 -4.30
C PRO A 42 2.47 -23.74 -4.05
N ALA A 43 2.41 -22.42 -4.14
CA ALA A 43 3.56 -21.55 -3.87
C ALA A 43 3.98 -21.62 -2.39
N SER A 44 3.03 -21.62 -1.46
CA SER A 44 3.33 -21.71 -0.03
C SER A 44 3.89 -23.09 0.36
N ILE A 45 3.37 -24.18 -0.21
CA ILE A 45 3.90 -25.53 0.00
C ILE A 45 5.37 -25.61 -0.44
N LEU A 46 5.69 -25.14 -1.65
CA LEU A 46 7.07 -25.13 -2.16
C LEU A 46 7.98 -24.19 -1.36
N GLY A 47 7.46 -23.06 -0.86
CA GLY A 47 8.18 -22.16 0.03
C GLY A 47 8.54 -22.82 1.36
N ILE A 48 7.59 -23.52 2.00
CA ILE A 48 7.82 -24.24 3.26
C ILE A 48 8.84 -25.36 3.06
N ILE A 49 8.76 -26.11 1.95
CA ILE A 49 9.75 -27.15 1.61
C ILE A 49 11.16 -26.54 1.51
N GLY A 50 11.29 -25.35 0.91
CA GLY A 50 12.57 -24.66 0.81
C GLY A 50 13.18 -24.25 2.16
N VAL A 51 12.34 -23.76 3.07
CA VAL A 51 12.76 -23.43 4.44
C VAL A 51 13.17 -24.68 5.22
N LEU A 52 12.39 -25.77 5.10
CA LEU A 52 12.71 -27.06 5.73
C LEU A 52 14.02 -27.64 5.18
N TYR A 53 14.24 -27.57 3.86
CA TYR A 53 15.50 -27.95 3.22
C TYR A 53 16.67 -27.15 3.80
N GLY A 54 16.57 -25.82 3.85
CA GLY A 54 17.60 -24.95 4.42
C GLY A 54 17.88 -25.23 5.90
N TRP A 55 16.84 -25.54 6.68
CA TRP A 55 16.99 -25.94 8.08
C TRP A 55 17.73 -27.29 8.23
N SER A 56 17.39 -28.27 7.39
CA SER A 56 18.02 -29.60 7.42
C SER A 56 19.48 -29.58 6.98
N THR A 57 19.86 -28.74 6.01
CA THR A 57 21.24 -28.64 5.52
C THR A 57 22.12 -27.67 6.31
N LEU A 58 21.53 -26.90 7.24
CA LEU A 58 22.22 -25.88 8.03
C LEU A 58 23.45 -26.42 8.78
N SER A 59 23.35 -27.62 9.36
CA SER A 59 24.45 -28.21 10.13
C SER A 59 25.62 -28.68 9.26
N THR A 60 25.42 -28.85 7.96
CA THR A 60 26.45 -29.34 7.02
C THR A 60 27.15 -28.21 6.27
N ASP A 61 26.65 -26.98 6.37
CA ASP A 61 27.21 -25.85 5.66
C ASP A 61 28.55 -25.41 6.24
N LYS A 62 29.57 -25.29 5.38
CA LYS A 62 30.93 -24.97 5.81
C LYS A 62 31.10 -23.50 6.18
N ILE A 63 30.33 -22.59 5.56
CA ILE A 63 30.49 -21.15 5.74
C ILE A 63 29.91 -20.72 7.08
N SER A 64 28.64 -21.06 7.34
CA SER A 64 27.96 -20.73 8.59
C SER A 64 28.63 -21.40 9.78
N ASN A 65 29.02 -22.67 9.69
CA ASN A 65 29.78 -23.33 10.75
C ASN A 65 31.19 -22.74 10.91
N GLY A 66 31.86 -22.35 9.82
CA GLY A 66 33.16 -21.66 9.90
C GLY A 66 33.10 -20.33 10.65
N ILE A 67 31.98 -19.61 10.59
CA ILE A 67 31.74 -18.38 11.37
C ILE A 67 31.49 -18.70 12.86
N CYS A 68 30.79 -19.81 13.15
CA CYS A 68 30.40 -20.19 14.51
C CYS A 68 31.47 -20.97 15.30
N ASP A 69 32.30 -21.77 14.63
CA ASP A 69 33.29 -22.67 15.27
C ASP A 69 34.63 -21.96 15.55
N GLY A 70 34.79 -20.71 15.11
CA GLY A 70 35.97 -19.92 15.43
C GLY A 70 35.98 -19.55 16.91
N ASN A 71 36.93 -20.10 17.69
CA ASN A 71 37.25 -19.72 19.08
C ASN A 71 37.77 -18.26 19.17
N ASN A 72 36.99 -17.28 18.70
CA ASN A 72 37.33 -15.86 18.65
C ASN A 72 38.73 -15.66 18.03
N THR A 73 38.98 -16.25 16.87
CA THR A 73 40.28 -16.13 16.17
C THR A 73 40.31 -14.97 15.19
N ILE A 74 39.14 -14.51 14.72
CA ILE A 74 39.00 -13.47 13.70
C ILE A 74 38.37 -12.22 14.32
N LEU A 75 39.19 -11.17 14.46
CA LEU A 75 38.78 -9.86 14.96
C LEU A 75 38.35 -8.97 13.79
N MET A 76 37.15 -8.41 13.86
CA MET A 76 36.58 -7.53 12.84
C MET A 76 36.82 -6.05 13.15
N CYS A 77 36.93 -5.23 12.10
CA CYS A 77 37.09 -3.79 12.24
C CYS A 77 35.83 -3.13 12.82
N PRO A 78 35.96 -2.03 13.57
CA PRO A 78 34.83 -1.28 14.07
C PRO A 78 34.00 -0.65 12.93
N GLN A 79 32.68 -0.76 13.06
CA GLN A 79 31.70 -0.25 12.10
C GLN A 79 31.43 1.27 12.23
N CYS A 80 32.04 1.95 13.21
CA CYS A 80 31.87 3.39 13.41
C CYS A 80 33.19 4.16 13.53
N ASP A 81 33.14 5.47 13.33
CA ASP A 81 34.32 6.34 13.26
C ASP A 81 34.91 6.69 14.64
N LYS A 82 34.09 6.79 15.70
CA LYS A 82 34.52 7.22 17.03
C LYS A 82 33.89 6.33 18.10
N LYS A 83 34.70 5.82 19.04
CA LYS A 83 34.27 5.01 20.19
C LYS A 83 33.46 3.75 19.80
N CYS A 84 34.00 2.94 18.88
CA CYS A 84 33.53 1.56 18.70
C CYS A 84 34.69 0.62 18.95
N ASP A 85 34.43 -0.43 19.71
CA ASP A 85 35.39 -1.48 19.96
C ASP A 85 35.46 -2.44 18.76
N PHE A 86 36.58 -3.15 18.67
CA PHE A 86 36.69 -4.29 17.79
C PHE A 86 35.78 -5.41 18.30
N TRP A 87 35.19 -6.17 17.38
CA TRP A 87 34.21 -7.20 17.71
C TRP A 87 34.59 -8.51 17.05
N TRP A 88 34.13 -9.62 17.64
CA TRP A 88 34.47 -10.97 17.18
C TRP A 88 33.48 -11.46 16.13
N LEU A 89 33.98 -12.12 15.07
CA LEU A 89 33.13 -12.64 14.01
C LEU A 89 32.06 -13.63 14.52
N ASN A 90 32.39 -14.41 15.56
CA ASN A 90 31.51 -15.41 16.16
C ASN A 90 30.18 -14.81 16.67
N GLU A 91 30.16 -13.54 17.09
CA GLU A 91 28.94 -12.86 17.53
C GLU A 91 27.86 -12.78 16.43
N THR A 92 28.26 -12.92 15.15
CA THR A 92 27.34 -12.91 13.99
C THR A 92 26.89 -14.32 13.55
N CYS A 93 27.20 -15.36 14.34
CA CYS A 93 26.84 -16.74 14.05
C CYS A 93 25.33 -16.94 13.82
N THR A 94 24.48 -16.38 14.68
CA THR A 94 23.01 -16.52 14.57
C THR A 94 22.46 -15.88 13.30
N SER A 95 22.96 -14.70 12.96
CA SER A 95 22.55 -13.97 11.75
C SER A 95 22.97 -14.71 10.49
N SER A 96 24.19 -15.25 10.48
CA SER A 96 24.72 -16.03 9.36
C SER A 96 23.98 -17.35 9.14
N LYS A 97 23.64 -18.06 10.22
CA LYS A 97 22.82 -19.28 10.16
C LYS A 97 21.42 -19.00 9.61
N PHE A 98 20.78 -17.91 10.04
CA PHE A 98 19.47 -17.50 9.51
C PHE A 98 19.54 -17.12 8.02
N ASN A 99 20.57 -16.38 7.61
CA ASN A 99 20.74 -16.03 6.20
C ASN A 99 20.90 -17.28 5.32
N TYR A 100 21.63 -18.31 5.77
CA TYR A 100 21.74 -19.57 5.02
C TYR A 100 20.39 -20.31 4.86
N ILE A 101 19.52 -20.28 5.88
CA ILE A 101 18.18 -20.91 5.78
C ILE A 101 17.39 -20.30 4.62
N ILE A 102 17.55 -18.99 4.37
CA ILE A 102 16.83 -18.25 3.32
C ILE A 102 17.62 -18.18 2.01
N ASP A 103 18.94 -18.18 2.06
CA ASP A 103 19.83 -18.06 0.90
C ASP A 103 20.58 -19.36 0.68
N ASN A 104 19.85 -20.34 0.15
CA ASN A 104 20.37 -21.67 -0.17
C ASN A 104 20.17 -21.97 -1.66
N ASN A 105 20.78 -23.04 -2.15
CA ASN A 105 20.65 -23.40 -3.57
C ASN A 105 19.19 -23.67 -4.01
N TYR A 106 18.30 -24.03 -3.09
CA TYR A 106 16.89 -24.26 -3.38
C TYR A 106 16.15 -22.94 -3.69
N THR A 107 16.53 -21.82 -3.10
CA THR A 107 15.82 -20.55 -3.30
C THR A 107 15.98 -20.00 -4.72
N VAL A 108 17.07 -20.37 -5.42
CA VAL A 108 17.23 -20.13 -6.87
C VAL A 108 16.16 -20.86 -7.66
N PHE A 109 15.91 -22.14 -7.37
CA PHE A 109 14.82 -22.90 -7.98
C PHE A 109 13.45 -22.30 -7.65
N TYR A 110 13.24 -21.89 -6.40
CA TYR A 110 12.00 -21.24 -5.96
C TYR A 110 11.75 -19.92 -6.70
N ALA A 111 12.78 -19.10 -6.95
CA ALA A 111 12.66 -17.86 -7.70
C ALA A 111 12.21 -18.08 -9.16
N LEU A 112 12.71 -19.13 -9.82
CA LEU A 112 12.26 -19.53 -11.16
C LEU A 112 10.80 -19.99 -11.14
N PHE A 113 10.45 -20.84 -10.16
CA PHE A 113 9.06 -21.27 -9.97
C PHE A 113 8.12 -20.07 -9.77
N MET A 114 8.47 -19.11 -8.90
CA MET A 114 7.64 -17.92 -8.63
C MET A 114 7.45 -17.04 -9.88
N SER A 115 8.47 -16.96 -10.74
CA SER A 115 8.38 -16.23 -12.02
C SER A 115 7.38 -16.88 -12.97
N ILE A 116 7.40 -18.20 -13.07
CA ILE A 116 6.43 -18.98 -13.88
C ILE A 116 5.03 -18.89 -13.27
N TRP A 117 4.93 -19.06 -11.95
CA TRP A 117 3.68 -18.99 -11.20
C TRP A 117 2.96 -17.66 -11.41
N ALA A 118 3.70 -16.54 -11.40
CA ALA A 118 3.11 -15.21 -11.61
C ALA A 118 2.43 -15.07 -12.97
N VAL A 119 3.06 -15.59 -14.04
CA VAL A 119 2.49 -15.59 -15.39
C VAL A 119 1.28 -16.53 -15.48
N LEU A 120 1.40 -17.75 -14.94
CA LEU A 120 0.31 -18.73 -14.93
C LEU A 120 -0.92 -18.19 -14.18
N TYR A 121 -0.69 -17.56 -13.03
CA TYR A 121 -1.75 -16.94 -12.24
C TYR A 121 -2.51 -15.89 -13.06
N LEU A 122 -1.81 -14.97 -13.74
CA LEU A 122 -2.45 -13.92 -14.53
C LEU A 122 -3.25 -14.48 -15.70
N GLU A 123 -2.71 -15.46 -16.44
CA GLU A 123 -3.41 -16.07 -17.58
C GLU A 123 -4.62 -16.90 -17.15
N LEU A 124 -4.50 -17.66 -16.06
CA LEU A 124 -5.63 -18.43 -15.52
C LEU A 124 -6.70 -17.51 -14.92
N TRP A 125 -6.32 -16.39 -14.28
CA TRP A 125 -7.26 -15.40 -13.80
C TRP A 125 -8.05 -14.75 -14.94
N LYS A 126 -7.39 -14.36 -16.04
CA LYS A 126 -8.08 -13.81 -17.23
C LYS A 126 -9.13 -14.78 -17.76
N ARG A 127 -8.78 -16.07 -17.88
CA ARG A 127 -9.70 -17.13 -18.32
C ARG A 127 -10.86 -17.34 -17.34
N TYR A 128 -10.57 -17.39 -16.05
CA TYR A 128 -11.58 -17.58 -15.00
C TYR A 128 -12.55 -16.38 -14.92
N SER A 129 -12.02 -15.15 -14.99
CA SER A 129 -12.81 -13.92 -15.04
C SER A 129 -13.74 -13.89 -16.24
N ALA A 130 -13.25 -14.20 -17.45
CA ALA A 130 -14.07 -14.25 -18.66
C ALA A 130 -15.21 -15.27 -18.55
N LYS A 131 -14.95 -16.47 -18.00
CA LYS A 131 -15.97 -17.48 -17.75
C LYS A 131 -17.06 -16.96 -16.80
N LEU A 132 -16.67 -16.22 -15.77
CA LEU A 132 -17.58 -15.70 -14.76
C LEU A 132 -18.45 -14.55 -15.31
N ILE A 133 -17.84 -13.62 -16.04
CA ILE A 133 -18.53 -12.52 -16.74
C ILE A 133 -19.56 -13.08 -17.72
N HIS A 134 -19.18 -14.10 -18.51
CA HIS A 134 -20.08 -14.77 -19.44
C HIS A 134 -21.25 -15.48 -18.72
N ARG A 135 -20.95 -16.27 -17.68
CA ARG A 135 -21.98 -16.94 -16.86
C ARG A 135 -22.95 -15.96 -16.22
N TRP A 136 -22.48 -14.77 -15.87
CA TRP A 136 -23.27 -13.73 -15.25
C TRP A 136 -24.05 -12.85 -16.24
N GLY A 137 -23.88 -13.06 -17.56
CA GLY A 137 -24.56 -12.29 -18.61
C GLY A 137 -24.09 -10.84 -18.68
N LEU A 138 -22.83 -10.57 -18.32
CA LEU A 138 -22.27 -9.20 -18.23
C LEU A 138 -21.40 -8.83 -19.44
N THR A 139 -21.44 -9.60 -20.53
CA THR A 139 -20.63 -9.34 -21.73
C THR A 139 -21.03 -8.05 -22.45
N ASP A 140 -22.31 -7.71 -22.40
CA ASP A 140 -22.89 -6.58 -23.15
C ASP A 140 -22.93 -5.29 -22.33
N PHE A 141 -22.41 -5.31 -21.09
CA PHE A 141 -22.31 -4.12 -20.25
C PHE A 141 -21.14 -3.24 -20.73
N SER A 142 -21.32 -2.57 -21.87
CA SER A 142 -20.33 -1.66 -22.43
C SER A 142 -20.16 -0.42 -21.54
N SER A 143 -18.92 -0.07 -21.23
CA SER A 143 -18.52 1.15 -20.50
C SER A 143 -19.05 2.45 -21.12
N GLU A 144 -19.55 2.42 -22.35
CA GLU A 144 -20.05 3.58 -23.10
C GLU A 144 -21.45 4.05 -22.65
N VAL A 145 -22.22 3.23 -21.92
CA VAL A 145 -23.56 3.58 -21.41
C VAL A 145 -23.50 4.12 -19.96
N GLU A 146 -22.31 4.28 -19.38
CA GLU A 146 -22.17 4.80 -18.02
C GLU A 146 -22.53 6.29 -17.95
N HIS A 147 -23.45 6.64 -17.05
CA HIS A 147 -23.86 8.03 -16.85
C HIS A 147 -22.71 8.90 -16.33
N ALA A 148 -22.67 10.16 -16.76
CA ALA A 148 -21.70 11.13 -16.28
C ALA A 148 -21.86 11.41 -14.77
N ARG A 149 -20.74 11.58 -14.07
CA ARG A 149 -20.72 11.83 -12.62
C ARG A 149 -21.41 13.18 -12.29
N PRO A 150 -22.25 13.27 -11.24
CA PRO A 150 -22.93 14.52 -10.89
C PRO A 150 -21.95 15.67 -10.60
N GLN A 151 -20.84 15.41 -9.91
CA GLN A 151 -19.84 16.45 -9.62
C GLN A 151 -19.13 16.97 -10.87
N TYR A 152 -19.04 16.16 -11.93
CA TYR A 152 -18.51 16.59 -13.23
C TYR A 152 -19.50 17.54 -13.91
N LEU A 153 -20.78 17.18 -13.91
CA LEU A 153 -21.86 18.00 -14.48
C LEU A 153 -22.03 19.32 -13.74
N GLU A 154 -21.93 19.32 -12.40
CA GLU A 154 -22.03 20.54 -11.59
C GLU A 154 -20.95 21.56 -11.92
N ARG A 155 -19.69 21.13 -12.03
CA ARG A 155 -18.56 22.01 -12.37
C ARG A 155 -18.66 22.57 -13.78
N LEU A 156 -19.31 21.86 -14.68
CA LEU A 156 -19.48 22.23 -16.08
C LEU A 156 -20.86 22.81 -16.41
N LYS A 157 -21.67 23.13 -15.39
CA LYS A 157 -23.01 23.72 -15.58
C LYS A 157 -22.98 24.98 -16.45
N ASN A 158 -21.94 25.79 -16.30
CA ASN A 158 -21.74 27.05 -17.03
C ASN A 158 -20.84 26.91 -18.27
N ALA A 159 -20.50 25.69 -18.68
CA ALA A 159 -19.65 25.47 -19.84
C ALA A 159 -20.37 25.91 -21.14
N LYS A 160 -19.69 26.70 -21.97
CA LYS A 160 -20.23 27.21 -23.24
C LYS A 160 -20.37 26.12 -24.32
N CYS A 161 -19.51 25.11 -24.28
CA CYS A 161 -19.49 24.03 -25.26
C CYS A 161 -20.29 22.82 -24.74
N LYS A 162 -21.40 22.51 -25.41
CA LYS A 162 -22.17 21.29 -25.22
C LYS A 162 -22.13 20.47 -26.49
N ARG A 163 -21.96 19.16 -26.36
CA ARG A 163 -21.98 18.21 -27.47
C ARG A 163 -23.15 17.27 -27.27
N TYR A 164 -23.92 17.01 -28.34
CA TYR A 164 -24.98 16.02 -28.30
C TYR A 164 -24.34 14.63 -28.29
N ASN A 165 -24.68 13.84 -27.27
CA ASN A 165 -24.28 12.45 -27.20
C ASN A 165 -25.40 11.58 -27.79
N ALA A 166 -25.12 10.92 -28.92
CA ALA A 166 -26.10 10.11 -29.64
C ALA A 166 -26.57 8.89 -28.82
N ASP A 167 -25.69 8.32 -28.02
CA ASP A 167 -25.97 7.09 -27.28
C ASP A 167 -26.84 7.35 -26.03
N ALA A 168 -26.65 8.50 -25.39
CA ALA A 168 -27.41 8.91 -24.20
C ALA A 168 -28.65 9.77 -24.53
N ASN A 169 -28.83 10.18 -25.80
CA ASN A 169 -29.85 11.14 -26.24
C ASN A 169 -29.88 12.45 -25.41
N VAL A 170 -28.74 12.89 -24.88
CA VAL A 170 -28.63 14.07 -23.99
C VAL A 170 -27.50 15.01 -24.46
N LEU A 171 -27.74 16.32 -24.33
CA LEU A 171 -26.73 17.37 -24.53
C LEU A 171 -25.82 17.46 -23.30
N GLU A 172 -24.57 17.01 -23.43
CA GLU A 172 -23.59 16.99 -22.35
C GLU A 172 -22.53 18.09 -22.51
N PRO A 173 -22.06 18.70 -21.41
CA PRO A 173 -20.97 19.66 -21.48
C PRO A 173 -19.63 18.95 -21.75
N HIS A 174 -18.88 19.45 -22.74
CA HIS A 174 -17.58 18.90 -23.10
C HIS A 174 -16.48 19.96 -22.90
N PRO A 175 -15.61 19.84 -21.88
CA PRO A 175 -14.54 20.78 -21.66
C PRO A 175 -13.50 20.67 -22.78
N SER A 176 -12.89 21.81 -23.12
CA SER A 176 -11.86 21.87 -24.16
C SER A 176 -10.60 21.14 -23.68
N PHE A 177 -10.08 20.24 -24.54
CA PHE A 177 -8.96 19.38 -24.18
C PHE A 177 -7.70 20.20 -23.84
N TRP A 178 -7.27 21.07 -24.75
CA TRP A 178 -6.02 21.83 -24.61
C TRP A 178 -6.04 22.91 -23.54
N ARG A 179 -7.19 23.54 -23.30
CA ARG A 179 -7.29 24.68 -22.38
C ARG A 179 -7.62 24.26 -20.95
N MET A 180 -8.31 23.12 -20.76
CA MET A 180 -8.76 22.68 -19.43
C MET A 180 -8.19 21.31 -19.05
N LYS A 181 -8.39 20.27 -19.87
CA LYS A 181 -8.00 18.90 -19.49
C LYS A 181 -6.48 18.72 -19.42
N PHE A 182 -5.77 19.12 -20.48
CA PHE A 182 -4.32 18.96 -20.58
C PHE A 182 -3.53 19.62 -19.44
N PRO A 183 -3.73 20.91 -19.11
CA PRO A 183 -3.02 21.53 -17.98
C PRO A 183 -3.40 20.90 -16.63
N SER A 184 -4.65 20.48 -16.44
CA SER A 184 -5.06 19.74 -15.24
C SER A 184 -4.33 18.39 -15.11
N TYR A 185 -4.16 17.65 -16.20
CA TYR A 185 -3.39 16.39 -16.19
C TYR A 185 -1.91 16.65 -15.88
N CYS A 186 -1.29 17.63 -16.53
CA CYS A 186 0.10 17.99 -16.27
C CYS A 186 0.31 18.37 -14.80
N LEU A 187 -0.55 19.23 -14.24
CA LEU A 187 -0.48 19.64 -12.84
C LEU A 187 -0.68 18.44 -11.91
N SER A 188 -1.67 17.60 -12.20
CA SER A 188 -1.99 16.40 -11.42
C SER A 188 -0.77 15.47 -11.29
N TYR A 189 -0.22 15.01 -12.42
CA TYR A 189 0.92 14.10 -12.43
C TYR A 189 2.22 14.75 -11.93
N SER A 190 2.42 16.06 -12.14
CA SER A 190 3.57 16.78 -11.59
C SER A 190 3.55 16.80 -10.06
N ILE A 191 2.38 17.01 -9.45
CA ILE A 191 2.24 16.97 -7.98
C ILE A 191 2.46 15.55 -7.45
N VAL A 192 1.99 14.52 -8.16
CA VAL A 192 2.28 13.12 -7.80
C VAL A 192 3.79 12.85 -7.78
N LEU A 193 4.51 13.26 -8.83
CA LEU A 193 5.97 13.10 -8.89
C LEU A 193 6.69 13.87 -7.77
N LEU A 194 6.24 15.09 -7.47
CA LEU A 194 6.79 15.88 -6.36
C LEU A 194 6.62 15.15 -5.02
N PHE A 195 5.45 14.58 -4.75
CA PHE A 195 5.22 13.80 -3.51
C PHE A 195 6.03 12.51 -3.45
N ILE A 196 6.26 11.85 -4.59
CA ILE A 196 7.19 10.71 -4.67
C ILE A 196 8.61 11.15 -4.29
N CYS A 197 9.09 12.29 -4.80
CA CYS A 197 10.39 12.84 -4.40
C CYS A 197 10.45 13.16 -2.91
N ILE A 198 9.40 13.74 -2.33
CA ILE A 198 9.32 13.99 -0.88
C ILE A 198 9.42 12.69 -0.09
N ALA A 199 8.71 11.63 -0.49
CA ALA A 199 8.77 10.34 0.17
C ALA A 199 10.19 9.74 0.13
N ILE A 200 10.87 9.82 -1.03
CA ILE A 200 12.26 9.36 -1.18
C ILE A 200 13.20 10.20 -0.29
N ILE A 201 13.01 11.52 -0.22
CA ILE A 201 13.82 12.40 0.65
C ILE A 201 13.59 12.09 2.12
N ALA A 202 12.34 11.87 2.54
CA ALA A 202 12.00 11.49 3.91
C ALA A 202 12.70 10.17 4.29
N PHE A 203 12.67 9.18 3.39
CA PHE A 203 13.39 7.92 3.55
C PHE A 203 14.91 8.10 3.62
N CYS A 204 15.51 8.87 2.70
CA CYS A 204 16.94 9.21 2.76
C CYS A 204 17.32 9.91 4.06
N SER A 205 16.44 10.77 4.58
CA SER A 205 16.63 11.46 5.87
C SER A 205 16.61 10.47 7.04
N LEU A 206 15.75 9.45 7.02
CA LEU A 206 15.76 8.36 7.99
C LEU A 206 17.05 7.55 7.96
N ILE A 207 17.61 7.29 6.76
CA ILE A 207 18.92 6.63 6.64
C ILE A 207 20.01 7.48 7.28
N VAL A 208 20.07 8.78 6.97
CA VAL A 208 21.04 9.70 7.57
C VAL A 208 20.90 9.75 9.09
N TYR A 209 19.66 9.76 9.59
CA TYR A 209 19.39 9.68 11.02
C TYR A 209 19.95 8.40 11.66
N ARG A 210 19.77 7.24 11.02
CA ARG A 210 20.36 5.96 11.47
C ARG A 210 21.89 6.00 11.47
N MET A 211 22.50 6.56 10.42
CA MET A 211 23.96 6.76 10.36
C MET A 211 24.46 7.63 11.50
N ALA A 212 23.75 8.73 11.81
CA ALA A 212 24.09 9.63 12.91
C ALA A 212 23.97 8.94 14.28
N GLN A 213 22.93 8.13 14.51
CA GLN A 213 22.78 7.35 15.74
C GLN A 213 23.93 6.36 15.94
N ARG A 214 24.32 5.63 14.90
CA ARG A 214 25.46 4.68 14.95
C ARG A 214 26.78 5.38 15.23
N ALA A 215 26.97 6.60 14.74
CA ALA A 215 28.14 7.41 15.04
C ALA A 215 28.13 7.99 16.48
N SER A 216 26.94 8.13 17.09
CA SER A 216 26.72 8.77 18.39
C SER A 216 26.35 7.78 19.50
N ARG A 217 26.94 6.58 19.52
CA ARG A 217 26.87 5.61 20.66
C ARG A 217 27.40 6.15 22.02
N LYS A 218 27.56 7.47 22.16
CA LYS A 218 27.80 8.16 23.43
C LYS A 218 26.53 8.44 24.25
N ILE A 219 25.34 8.48 23.63
CA ILE A 219 24.12 9.00 24.29
C ILE A 219 23.25 7.90 24.91
N PHE A 220 23.20 6.71 24.31
CA PHE A 220 22.51 5.55 24.88
C PHE A 220 23.56 4.58 25.44
N SER A 221 23.82 4.70 26.74
CA SER A 221 24.54 3.69 27.52
C SER A 221 23.81 2.34 27.45
N ASP A 222 24.52 1.28 27.08
CA ASP A 222 24.20 -0.13 27.35
C ASP A 222 22.86 -0.75 26.89
N GLU A 223 22.10 -0.12 25.99
CA GLU A 223 20.92 -0.79 25.43
C GLU A 223 21.25 -1.55 24.13
N SER A 224 21.03 -2.86 24.20
CA SER A 224 21.26 -3.94 23.23
C SER A 224 21.38 -3.55 21.74
N ILE A 225 22.35 -4.18 21.05
CA ILE A 225 22.59 -4.10 19.59
C ILE A 225 21.31 -4.36 18.77
N LEU A 226 20.32 -5.05 19.34
CA LEU A 226 19.03 -5.38 18.73
C LEU A 226 17.98 -4.24 18.80
N LEU A 227 18.10 -3.31 19.74
CA LEU A 227 17.12 -2.25 19.93
C LEU A 227 17.22 -1.15 18.86
N LEU A 228 18.42 -0.87 18.34
CA LEU A 228 18.62 0.16 17.31
C LEU A 228 17.94 -0.19 15.97
N PRO A 229 18.08 -1.41 15.41
CA PRO A 229 17.32 -1.80 14.21
C PRO A 229 15.81 -1.77 14.41
N LEU A 230 15.33 -2.19 15.58
CA LEU A 230 13.90 -2.28 15.90
C LEU A 230 13.26 -0.89 15.97
N THR A 231 13.84 0.03 16.74
CA THR A 231 13.36 1.41 16.87
C THR A 231 13.38 2.14 15.53
N ALA A 232 14.41 1.90 14.72
CA ALA A 232 14.53 2.48 13.39
C ALA A 232 13.51 1.93 12.39
N GLY A 233 13.16 0.64 12.48
CA GLY A 233 12.09 0.03 11.69
C GLY A 233 10.70 0.54 12.07
N ILE A 234 10.44 0.79 13.36
CA ILE A 234 9.18 1.38 13.83
C ILE A 234 9.02 2.84 13.34
N LEU A 235 10.08 3.65 13.44
CA LEU A 235 10.06 5.03 12.93
C LEU A 235 9.80 5.06 11.41
N ASP A 236 10.42 4.16 10.66
CA ASP A 236 10.19 4.00 9.22
C ASP A 236 8.73 3.67 8.93
N LEU A 237 8.14 2.71 9.67
CA LEU A 237 6.73 2.36 9.53
C LEU A 237 5.79 3.55 9.83
N ILE A 238 6.08 4.35 10.87
CA ILE A 238 5.30 5.54 11.23
C ILE A 238 5.33 6.58 10.10
N VAL A 239 6.52 6.86 9.55
CA VAL A 239 6.67 7.84 8.46
C VAL A 239 5.94 7.37 7.21
N ILE A 240 6.15 6.12 6.80
CA ILE A 240 5.51 5.52 5.62
C ILE A 240 3.98 5.55 5.75
N THR A 241 3.44 5.16 6.91
CA THR A 241 1.97 5.14 7.15
C THR A 241 1.37 6.55 7.17
N CYS A 242 2.05 7.52 7.79
CA CYS A 242 1.61 8.92 7.80
C CYS A 242 1.57 9.52 6.39
N LEU A 243 2.64 9.32 5.60
CA LEU A 243 2.72 9.80 4.21
C LEU A 243 1.65 9.15 3.33
N ASP A 244 1.42 7.84 3.46
CA ASP A 244 0.35 7.13 2.75
C ASP A 244 -1.04 7.66 3.11
N TYR A 245 -1.31 7.89 4.40
CA TYR A 245 -2.59 8.43 4.85
C TYR A 245 -2.87 9.82 4.28
N ILE A 246 -1.88 10.73 4.32
CA ILE A 246 -2.02 12.10 3.80
C ILE A 246 -2.24 12.09 2.29
N TYR A 247 -1.44 11.31 1.56
CA TYR A 247 -1.52 11.25 0.11
C TYR A 247 -2.85 10.62 -0.36
N THR A 248 -3.17 9.42 0.14
CA THR A 248 -4.29 8.62 -0.35
C THR A 248 -5.64 9.24 0.00
N ASN A 249 -5.82 9.74 1.24
CA ASN A 249 -7.13 10.23 1.70
C ASN A 249 -7.44 11.68 1.32
N TYR A 250 -6.42 12.53 1.14
CA TYR A 250 -6.64 13.94 0.84
C TYR A 250 -6.15 14.31 -0.55
N LEU A 251 -4.85 14.09 -0.81
CA LEU A 251 -4.22 14.64 -2.01
C LEU A 251 -4.70 13.94 -3.28
N ALA A 252 -4.71 12.61 -3.33
CA ALA A 252 -5.07 11.86 -4.52
C ALA A 252 -6.52 12.11 -4.95
N ILE A 253 -7.44 12.24 -3.98
CA ILE A 253 -8.84 12.61 -4.21
C ILE A 253 -8.93 14.04 -4.74
N PHE A 254 -8.21 14.99 -4.12
CA PHE A 254 -8.18 16.38 -4.57
C PHE A 254 -7.66 16.52 -6.01
N LEU A 255 -6.52 15.90 -6.31
CA LEU A 255 -5.90 15.91 -7.65
C LEU A 255 -6.81 15.27 -8.69
N THR A 256 -7.40 14.11 -8.38
CA THR A 256 -8.29 13.43 -9.34
C THR A 256 -9.58 14.20 -9.56
N ASN A 257 -10.07 14.93 -8.55
CA ASN A 257 -11.18 15.86 -8.75
C ASN A 257 -10.82 17.02 -9.70
N LEU A 258 -9.56 17.46 -9.77
CA LEU A 258 -9.13 18.53 -10.71
C LEU A 258 -9.04 18.07 -12.18
N GLU A 259 -9.08 16.77 -12.44
CA GLU A 259 -8.87 16.18 -13.77
C GLU A 259 -10.10 16.15 -14.70
N TYR A 260 -11.27 16.57 -14.21
CA TYR A 260 -12.52 16.59 -14.98
C TYR A 260 -12.80 15.26 -15.73
N ARG A 261 -12.74 14.13 -15.00
CA ARG A 261 -13.14 12.80 -15.48
C ARG A 261 -14.65 12.70 -15.63
N ARG A 262 -15.13 12.10 -16.72
CA ARG A 262 -16.56 12.09 -17.08
C ARG A 262 -17.31 11.00 -16.31
N THR A 263 -16.83 9.77 -16.37
CA THR A 263 -17.46 8.59 -15.78
C THR A 263 -16.83 8.25 -14.42
N GLU A 264 -17.54 7.44 -13.62
CA GLU A 264 -17.01 6.99 -12.33
C GLU A 264 -15.88 5.97 -12.54
N THR A 265 -15.98 5.12 -13.57
CA THR A 265 -14.89 4.23 -13.99
C THR A 265 -13.58 4.97 -14.27
N GLU A 266 -13.58 5.96 -15.16
CA GLU A 266 -12.38 6.76 -15.48
C GLU A 266 -11.82 7.49 -14.25
N TYR A 267 -12.70 7.98 -13.38
CA TYR A 267 -12.29 8.63 -12.13
C TYR A 267 -11.58 7.63 -11.21
N GLN A 268 -12.15 6.45 -11.00
CA GLN A 268 -11.59 5.42 -10.13
C GLN A 268 -10.30 4.81 -10.69
N GLU A 269 -10.21 4.62 -12.01
CA GLU A 269 -8.97 4.19 -12.67
C GLU A 269 -7.85 5.22 -12.46
N SER A 270 -8.14 6.49 -12.71
CA SER A 270 -7.16 7.57 -12.53
C SER A 270 -6.73 7.73 -11.06
N LEU A 271 -7.66 7.58 -10.12
CA LEU A 271 -7.36 7.60 -8.68
C LEU A 271 -6.47 6.41 -8.29
N THR A 272 -6.80 5.22 -8.80
CA THR A 272 -6.09 3.97 -8.52
C THR A 272 -4.65 4.01 -9.04
N ILE A 273 -4.43 4.51 -10.27
CA ILE A 273 -3.08 4.64 -10.84
C ILE A 273 -2.22 5.58 -9.98
N LYS A 274 -2.76 6.72 -9.54
CA LYS A 274 -2.01 7.67 -8.70
C LYS A 274 -1.65 7.07 -7.33
N ASN A 275 -2.64 6.49 -6.65
CA ASN A 275 -2.43 5.83 -5.37
C ASN A 275 -1.39 4.71 -5.50
N TYR A 276 -1.51 3.87 -6.53
CA TYR A 276 -0.55 2.80 -6.81
C TYR A 276 0.87 3.33 -7.04
N LEU A 277 1.03 4.36 -7.89
CA LEU A 277 2.35 4.95 -8.17
C LEU A 277 3.01 5.49 -6.89
N PHE A 278 2.28 6.26 -6.09
CA PHE A 278 2.81 6.79 -4.83
C PHE A 278 3.13 5.68 -3.83
N GLN A 279 2.20 4.75 -3.61
CA GLN A 279 2.38 3.63 -2.67
C GLN A 279 3.54 2.75 -3.07
N PHE A 280 3.73 2.49 -4.37
CA PHE A 280 4.84 1.71 -4.87
C PHE A 280 6.19 2.28 -4.42
N PHE A 281 6.42 3.58 -4.65
CA PHE A 281 7.67 4.21 -4.19
C PHE A 281 7.72 4.30 -2.66
N ASN A 282 6.64 4.68 -1.99
CA ASN A 282 6.63 4.84 -0.54
C ASN A 282 6.93 3.54 0.23
N TYR A 283 6.43 2.40 -0.23
CA TYR A 283 6.65 1.10 0.42
C TYR A 283 7.91 0.37 -0.06
N TYR A 284 8.26 0.45 -1.35
CA TYR A 284 9.36 -0.34 -1.91
C TYR A 284 10.70 0.39 -1.97
N SER A 285 10.76 1.72 -1.86
CA SER A 285 12.05 2.46 -1.92
C SER A 285 13.03 1.99 -0.85
N SER A 286 12.53 1.70 0.36
CA SER A 286 13.35 1.24 1.46
C SER A 286 13.92 -0.17 1.23
N LEU A 287 13.10 -1.06 0.69
CA LEU A 287 13.48 -2.41 0.32
C LEU A 287 14.52 -2.42 -0.81
N PHE A 288 14.33 -1.58 -1.84
CA PHE A 288 15.31 -1.42 -2.92
C PHE A 288 16.66 -0.90 -2.41
N TYR A 289 16.65 0.05 -1.46
CA TYR A 289 17.87 0.53 -0.84
C TYR A 289 18.62 -0.58 -0.09
N ILE A 290 17.94 -1.35 0.77
CA ILE A 290 18.59 -2.44 1.51
C ILE A 290 19.12 -3.53 0.58
N ALA A 291 18.35 -3.91 -0.45
CA ALA A 291 18.73 -4.99 -1.34
C ALA A 291 19.89 -4.63 -2.30
N ILE A 292 19.92 -3.39 -2.82
CA ILE A 292 20.80 -3.03 -3.94
C ILE A 292 21.93 -2.08 -3.52
N LEU A 293 21.64 -1.08 -2.68
CA LEU A 293 22.56 0.03 -2.40
C LEU A 293 23.34 -0.13 -1.10
N LYS A 294 22.72 -0.73 -0.08
CA LYS A 294 23.32 -0.87 1.26
C LYS A 294 24.59 -1.74 1.23
N GLY A 295 25.66 -1.25 1.87
CA GLY A 295 26.93 -1.97 1.97
C GLY A 295 27.79 -2.03 0.70
N LYS A 296 27.31 -1.55 -0.46
CA LYS A 296 28.07 -1.62 -1.73
C LYS A 296 29.07 -0.48 -1.92
N PHE A 297 28.80 0.70 -1.36
CA PHE A 297 29.58 1.91 -1.64
C PHE A 297 30.47 2.40 -0.49
N VAL A 298 30.72 1.57 0.53
CA VAL A 298 31.34 1.97 1.80
C VAL A 298 32.82 2.37 1.67
N GLY A 299 33.57 1.70 0.78
CA GLY A 299 35.03 1.81 0.67
C GLY A 299 35.76 0.74 1.49
N TYR A 300 36.99 1.02 1.93
CA TYR A 300 37.82 0.09 2.71
C TYR A 300 38.39 0.77 3.96
N PRO A 301 38.81 -0.01 4.98
CA PRO A 301 39.42 0.54 6.18
C PRO A 301 40.61 1.44 5.82
N LYS A 302 40.61 2.69 6.31
CA LYS A 302 41.48 3.84 5.96
C LYS A 302 40.88 4.86 5.00
N LYS A 303 40.03 4.45 4.04
CA LYS A 303 39.39 5.36 3.07
C LYS A 303 37.92 4.98 2.88
N TYR A 304 37.07 5.51 3.74
CA TYR A 304 35.62 5.38 3.65
C TYR A 304 35.01 6.46 2.76
N ASN A 305 34.01 6.09 1.96
CA ASN A 305 33.18 7.05 1.25
C ASN A 305 32.20 7.69 2.24
N ARG A 306 32.23 9.03 2.31
CA ARG A 306 31.41 9.80 3.25
C ARG A 306 30.33 10.55 2.50
N ILE A 307 29.09 10.39 2.94
CA ILE A 307 27.95 11.19 2.48
C ILE A 307 27.61 12.16 3.61
N PHE A 308 27.55 13.46 3.30
CA PHE A 308 27.32 14.53 4.29
C PHE A 308 28.27 14.47 5.51
N GLY A 309 29.51 14.00 5.32
CA GLY A 309 30.51 13.87 6.38
C GLY A 309 30.36 12.64 7.28
N PHE A 310 29.29 11.85 7.14
CA PHE A 310 29.07 10.60 7.87
C PHE A 310 29.54 9.38 7.07
N ARG A 311 30.03 8.35 7.78
CA ARG A 311 30.36 7.03 7.20
C ARG A 311 29.08 6.30 6.82
N GLN A 312 29.08 5.70 5.63
CA GLN A 312 27.94 4.93 5.13
C GLN A 312 27.67 3.66 5.94
N GLU A 313 26.42 3.18 5.92
CA GLU A 313 26.05 1.93 6.57
C GLU A 313 26.67 0.70 5.88
N GLU A 314 27.23 -0.17 6.70
CA GLU A 314 27.76 -1.47 6.29
C GLU A 314 26.71 -2.57 6.51
N CYS A 315 26.81 -3.65 5.74
CA CYS A 315 26.07 -4.88 6.03
C CYS A 315 26.82 -5.69 7.09
N ASN A 316 26.09 -6.51 7.83
CA ASN A 316 26.69 -7.58 8.63
C ASN A 316 27.47 -8.54 7.72
N PRO A 317 28.51 -9.22 8.23
CA PRO A 317 29.31 -10.17 7.45
C PRO A 317 28.48 -11.32 6.88
N GLY A 318 27.40 -11.71 7.57
CA GLY A 318 26.42 -12.68 7.07
C GLY A 318 25.50 -12.14 5.97
N GLY A 319 25.51 -10.83 5.68
CA GLY A 319 24.67 -10.17 4.68
C GLY A 319 23.57 -9.27 5.28
N CYS A 320 22.95 -8.46 4.41
CA CYS A 320 21.80 -7.61 4.75
C CYS A 320 20.42 -8.28 4.52
N LEU A 321 20.42 -9.55 4.13
CA LEU A 321 19.19 -10.26 3.75
C LEU A 321 18.22 -10.42 4.93
N MET A 322 18.71 -10.72 6.12
CA MET A 322 17.91 -10.71 7.35
C MET A 322 17.21 -9.37 7.59
N GLU A 323 17.91 -8.25 7.44
CA GLU A 323 17.29 -6.91 7.61
C GLU A 323 16.19 -6.68 6.58
N LEU A 324 16.41 -7.11 5.33
CA LEU A 324 15.40 -7.04 4.27
C LEU A 324 14.17 -7.88 4.60
N CYS A 325 14.35 -9.12 5.06
CA CYS A 325 13.24 -10.00 5.45
C CYS A 325 12.45 -9.45 6.63
N ILE A 326 13.13 -8.89 7.64
CA ILE A 326 12.48 -8.24 8.78
C ILE A 326 11.68 -7.03 8.29
N GLN A 327 12.25 -6.19 7.43
CA GLN A 327 11.53 -5.03 6.90
C GLN A 327 10.32 -5.42 6.05
N LEU A 328 10.45 -6.45 5.20
CA LEU A 328 9.32 -7.01 4.45
C LEU A 328 8.22 -7.50 5.39
N ALA A 329 8.57 -8.24 6.44
CA ALA A 329 7.62 -8.71 7.44
C ALA A 329 6.93 -7.55 8.17
N ILE A 330 7.67 -6.52 8.58
CA ILE A 330 7.12 -5.32 9.22
C ILE A 330 6.14 -4.60 8.28
N ILE A 331 6.48 -4.42 7.00
CA ILE A 331 5.60 -3.73 6.05
C ILE A 331 4.35 -4.58 5.75
N MET A 332 4.51 -5.87 5.47
CA MET A 332 3.40 -6.76 5.11
C MET A 332 2.46 -7.04 6.27
N ILE A 333 3.00 -7.35 7.46
CA ILE A 333 2.21 -7.68 8.64
C ILE A 333 1.75 -6.42 9.35
N GLY A 334 2.66 -5.45 9.54
CA GLY A 334 2.36 -4.20 10.24
C GLY A 334 1.27 -3.39 9.54
N LYS A 335 1.32 -3.26 8.20
CA LYS A 335 0.25 -2.57 7.46
C LYS A 335 -1.08 -3.31 7.58
N GLN A 336 -1.06 -4.64 7.44
CA GLN A 336 -2.28 -5.43 7.51
C GLN A 336 -2.95 -5.30 8.89
N ILE A 337 -2.16 -5.38 9.96
CA ILE A 337 -2.65 -5.21 11.33
C ILE A 337 -3.17 -3.79 11.56
N VAL A 338 -2.42 -2.75 11.16
CA VAL A 338 -2.86 -1.36 11.34
C VAL A 338 -4.16 -1.10 10.59
N ASN A 339 -4.27 -1.57 9.34
CA ASN A 339 -5.48 -1.40 8.55
C ASN A 339 -6.66 -2.16 9.15
N GLU A 340 -6.48 -3.41 9.57
CA GLU A 340 -7.54 -4.21 10.21
C GLU A 340 -8.00 -3.58 11.52
N ILE A 341 -7.06 -3.09 12.35
CA ILE A 341 -7.38 -2.35 13.57
C ILE A 341 -8.15 -1.08 13.23
N LEU A 342 -7.72 -0.28 12.26
CA LEU A 342 -8.41 0.96 11.88
C LEU A 342 -9.82 0.65 11.34
N GLU A 343 -9.98 -0.35 10.48
CA GLU A 343 -11.27 -0.74 9.90
C GLU A 343 -12.25 -1.27 10.94
N LEU A 344 -11.78 -2.01 11.95
CA LEU A 344 -12.63 -2.52 13.02
C LEU A 344 -12.92 -1.45 14.09
N SER A 345 -11.90 -0.69 14.49
CA SER A 345 -11.99 0.26 15.61
C SER A 345 -12.70 1.56 15.22
N LEU A 346 -12.44 2.14 14.04
CA LEU A 346 -13.04 3.41 13.62
C LEU A 346 -14.58 3.40 13.61
N PRO A 347 -15.28 2.40 13.04
CA PRO A 347 -16.75 2.39 13.07
C PRO A 347 -17.29 2.16 14.48
N TYR A 348 -16.61 1.35 15.31
CA TYR A 348 -16.99 1.14 16.70
C TYR A 348 -16.82 2.42 17.54
N ILE A 349 -15.71 3.13 17.38
CA ILE A 349 -15.44 4.41 18.02
C ILE A 349 -16.45 5.46 17.55
N ARG A 350 -16.67 5.61 16.23
CA ARG A 350 -17.68 6.55 15.69
C ARG A 350 -19.08 6.25 16.23
N LYS A 351 -19.47 4.97 16.31
CA LYS A 351 -20.75 4.54 16.89
C LYS A 351 -20.84 4.86 18.38
N THR A 352 -19.76 4.65 19.13
CA THR A 352 -19.69 4.94 20.56
C THR A 352 -19.75 6.45 20.82
N ILE A 353 -18.99 7.24 20.06
CA ILE A 353 -19.04 8.71 20.12
C ILE A 353 -20.44 9.22 19.75
N SER A 354 -21.06 8.68 18.70
CA SER A 354 -22.42 9.05 18.31
C SER A 354 -23.45 8.71 19.40
N ARG A 355 -23.34 7.53 20.04
CA ARG A 355 -24.17 7.18 21.19
C ARG A 355 -23.96 8.14 22.36
N VAL A 356 -22.71 8.41 22.74
CA VAL A 356 -22.37 9.32 23.84
C VAL A 356 -22.86 10.74 23.55
N LYS A 357 -22.69 11.25 22.32
CA LYS A 357 -23.18 12.56 21.89
C LYS A 357 -24.71 12.65 21.95
N ASN A 358 -25.41 11.58 21.61
CA ASN A 358 -26.87 11.49 21.70
C ASN A 358 -27.34 11.40 23.15
N THR A 359 -26.64 10.65 24.01
CA THR A 359 -26.96 10.50 25.44
C THR A 359 -26.67 11.78 26.24
N MET A 360 -25.61 12.53 25.90
CA MET A 360 -25.26 13.80 26.55
C MET A 360 -26.04 15.01 25.99
N GLY A 361 -27.02 14.82 25.11
CA GLY A 361 -27.85 15.90 24.55
C GLY A 361 -27.12 16.89 23.61
N LEU A 362 -25.82 16.72 23.40
CA LEU A 362 -24.97 17.57 22.53
C LEU A 362 -25.30 17.48 21.03
N ALA A 363 -26.13 16.51 20.61
CA ALA A 363 -26.60 16.42 19.23
C ALA A 363 -27.69 17.45 18.89
N ARG A 364 -28.52 17.86 19.86
CA ARG A 364 -29.70 18.70 19.59
C ARG A 364 -29.32 20.12 19.14
N SER A 365 -28.22 20.67 19.64
CA SER A 365 -27.78 22.03 19.30
C SER A 365 -27.05 22.16 17.95
N ALA A 366 -26.53 21.07 17.37
CA ALA A 366 -25.75 21.12 16.12
C ALA A 366 -26.57 20.76 14.87
N GLU A 367 -27.73 20.12 15.06
CA GLU A 367 -28.62 19.72 13.96
C GLU A 367 -29.67 20.81 13.66
N GLU A 368 -30.13 21.57 14.67
CA GLU A 368 -30.99 22.75 14.46
C GLU A 368 -30.30 23.88 13.67
N GLU A 369 -28.97 24.04 13.78
CA GLU A 369 -28.24 25.08 13.03
C GLU A 369 -27.91 24.66 11.58
N LYS A 370 -28.01 23.37 11.24
CA LYS A 370 -27.76 22.83 9.88
C LYS A 370 -29.03 22.43 9.12
N LEU A 371 -30.18 22.37 9.78
CA LEU A 371 -31.49 22.18 9.15
C LEU A 371 -32.08 23.53 8.70
N LEU A 372 -31.37 24.24 7.82
CA LEU A 372 -32.06 25.04 6.81
C LEU A 372 -32.43 24.08 5.68
N PRO A 373 -33.71 23.67 5.54
CA PRO A 373 -34.10 22.78 4.47
C PRO A 373 -34.06 23.60 3.17
N CYS A 374 -32.96 23.50 2.42
CA CYS A 374 -33.06 23.74 0.99
C CYS A 374 -33.77 22.52 0.38
N ASN A 375 -35.09 22.45 0.59
CA ASN A 375 -35.96 21.54 -0.12
C ASN A 375 -35.98 21.98 -1.59
N GLN A 376 -35.02 21.47 -2.36
CA GLN A 376 -34.93 21.55 -3.81
C GLN A 376 -36.18 20.99 -4.50
N TRP A 377 -37.02 20.25 -3.77
CA TRP A 377 -38.29 19.68 -4.21
C TRP A 377 -39.47 20.66 -4.20
N MET A 378 -39.45 21.74 -3.41
CA MET A 378 -40.61 22.64 -3.32
C MET A 378 -40.63 23.69 -4.44
N LYS A 379 -39.48 24.06 -5.03
CA LYS A 379 -39.41 24.98 -6.17
C LYS A 379 -39.90 24.39 -7.50
N ILE A 380 -39.94 23.05 -7.62
CA ILE A 380 -40.44 22.39 -8.84
C ILE A 380 -41.97 22.40 -8.87
N ILE A 381 -42.62 22.30 -7.72
CA ILE A 381 -44.09 22.30 -7.64
C ILE A 381 -44.67 23.71 -7.88
N THR A 382 -43.99 24.77 -7.41
CA THR A 382 -44.43 26.16 -7.66
C THR A 382 -44.20 26.63 -9.11
N CYS A 383 -43.35 25.94 -9.88
CA CYS A 383 -43.13 26.26 -11.30
C CYS A 383 -44.06 25.47 -12.23
N CYS A 384 -44.65 24.36 -11.77
CA CYS A 384 -45.60 23.55 -12.54
C CYS A 384 -47.06 23.93 -12.34
N LEU A 385 -47.43 24.58 -11.23
CA LEU A 385 -48.80 25.03 -10.98
C LEU A 385 -48.89 26.55 -11.12
N GLY A 386 -48.97 27.01 -12.37
CA GLY A 386 -49.45 28.35 -12.67
C GLY A 386 -50.93 28.46 -12.30
N GLN A 387 -51.21 28.90 -11.08
CA GLN A 387 -52.54 29.40 -10.70
C GLN A 387 -52.41 30.40 -9.56
N THR A 388 -52.49 31.67 -9.94
CA THR A 388 -52.93 32.79 -9.10
C THR A 388 -54.34 32.50 -8.56
N ILE A 389 -54.58 32.61 -7.25
CA ILE A 389 -55.86 33.04 -6.66
C ILE A 389 -55.55 33.66 -5.28
N PRO A 390 -56.20 34.77 -4.88
CA PRO A 390 -55.68 35.71 -3.90
C PRO A 390 -56.20 35.50 -2.47
N SER A 391 -55.50 36.19 -1.57
CA SER A 391 -55.77 36.49 -0.16
C SER A 391 -57.24 36.65 0.24
N PHE A 392 -57.62 35.98 1.33
CA PHE A 392 -58.30 36.56 2.50
C PHE A 392 -57.90 35.81 3.77
#